data_AF-A0A4Q3F6E4-F1
#
_entry.id   AF-A0A4Q3F6E4-F1
#
_cell.length_a   1.000
_cell.length_b   1.000
_cell.length_c   1.000
_cell.angle_alpha   90.00
_cell.angle_beta   90.00
_cell.angle_gamma   90.00
#
_symmetry.space_group_name_H-M   'P 1'
#
loop_
_entity.id
_entity.type
_entity.pdbx_description
1 polymer ?
#
loop_
_entity_poly.entity_id
_entity_poly.type
_entity_poly.pdbx_seq_one_letter_code
_entity_poly.pdbx_strand_id
1 'polypeptide(L)'
;LLQHLGCAENQLADYGYYPTGKKGEYLQYETESDLRDTENVPLAENIYTYFLREVKPHVKEAWINLDATKIGYEISFNKYFYRHKPLRSLEQVSADILQLEGESDGLIREILNLS
;
A
#
# COMPACT_ATOMS: atom_id res chain seq x y z
N LEU A 1 9.30 -15.72 24.84
CA LEU A 1 9.39 -14.36 24.28
C LEU A 1 10.60 -14.19 23.37
N LEU A 2 11.83 -14.19 23.88
CA LEU A 2 13.05 -14.01 23.08
C LEU A 2 13.17 -14.95 21.88
N GLN A 3 12.86 -16.24 22.06
CA GLN A 3 12.88 -17.22 20.97
C GLN A 3 11.85 -16.91 19.87
N HIS A 4 10.66 -16.43 20.25
CA HIS A 4 9.59 -16.06 19.30
C HIS A 4 9.99 -14.84 18.47
N LEU A 5 10.53 -13.83 19.15
CA LEU A 5 10.96 -12.58 18.51
C LEU A 5 12.33 -12.71 17.80
N GLY A 6 13.06 -13.80 18.05
CA GLY A 6 14.41 -14.01 17.52
C GLY A 6 15.41 -12.94 17.99
N CYS A 7 15.22 -12.37 19.18
CA CYS A 7 15.98 -11.21 19.66
C CYS A 7 16.62 -11.44 21.04
N ALA A 8 17.55 -10.56 21.42
CA ALA A 8 18.17 -10.50 22.74
C ALA A 8 17.35 -9.62 23.71
N GLU A 9 17.56 -9.80 25.02
CA GLU A 9 16.80 -9.09 26.05
C GLU A 9 16.92 -7.55 25.94
N ASN A 10 18.09 -7.05 25.55
CA ASN A 10 18.32 -5.62 25.32
C ASN A 10 17.60 -5.05 24.07
N GLN A 11 17.05 -5.91 23.21
CA GLN A 11 16.33 -5.53 22.00
C GLN A 11 14.81 -5.54 22.20
N LEU A 12 14.32 -6.03 23.34
CA LEU A 12 12.89 -6.20 23.59
C LEU A 12 12.07 -4.90 23.44
N ALA A 13 12.65 -3.75 23.78
CA ALA A 13 12.01 -2.45 23.62
C ALA A 13 11.71 -2.12 22.15
N ASP A 14 12.54 -2.59 21.20
CA ASP A 14 12.30 -2.44 19.77
C ASP A 14 11.16 -3.33 19.25
N TYR A 15 10.63 -4.22 20.10
CA TYR A 15 9.45 -5.05 19.83
C TYR A 15 8.27 -4.68 20.76
N GLY A 16 8.34 -3.53 21.42
CA GLY A 16 7.26 -3.01 22.26
C GLY A 16 7.25 -3.54 23.70
N TYR A 17 8.26 -4.30 24.11
CA TYR A 17 8.42 -4.83 25.47
C TYR A 17 9.46 -4.02 26.25
N TYR A 18 9.01 -3.04 27.01
CA TYR A 18 9.88 -2.12 27.75
C TYR A 18 10.22 -2.69 29.14
N PRO A 19 11.50 -2.70 29.56
CA PRO A 19 11.89 -3.27 30.84
C PRO A 19 11.32 -2.47 32.01
N THR A 20 10.87 -3.17 33.06
CA THR A 20 10.52 -2.54 34.34
C THR A 20 11.67 -2.68 35.35
N GLY A 21 11.48 -2.17 36.56
CA GLY A 21 12.43 -2.36 37.67
C GLY A 21 12.53 -3.81 38.18
N LYS A 22 11.71 -4.73 37.66
CA LYS A 22 11.72 -6.15 38.05
C LYS A 22 12.12 -7.02 36.87
N LYS A 23 13.02 -7.97 37.12
CA LYS A 23 13.47 -8.92 36.10
C LYS A 23 12.31 -9.80 35.61
N GLY A 24 12.14 -9.86 34.29
CA GLY A 24 11.11 -10.67 33.64
C GLY A 24 9.71 -10.04 33.59
N GLU A 25 9.57 -8.80 34.07
CA GLU A 25 8.37 -7.99 33.94
C GLU A 25 8.61 -6.91 32.87
N TYR A 26 7.66 -6.75 31.96
CA TYR A 26 7.75 -5.81 30.84
C TYR A 26 6.46 -5.00 30.74
N LEU A 27 6.61 -3.72 30.41
CA LEU A 27 5.51 -2.82 30.09
C LEU A 27 5.28 -2.84 28.57
N GLN A 28 4.02 -2.92 28.16
CA GLN A 28 3.60 -2.76 26.78
C GLN A 28 2.59 -1.60 26.72
N TYR A 29 2.77 -0.73 25.74
CA TYR A 29 1.84 0.38 25.49
C TYR A 29 0.76 -0.03 24.51
N GLU A 30 -0.43 0.54 24.67
CA GLU A 30 -1.48 0.45 23.66
C GLU A 30 -1.07 1.26 22.42
N THR A 31 -1.24 0.66 21.24
CA THR A 31 -0.95 1.33 19.97
C THR A 31 -2.10 2.25 19.58
N GLU A 32 -1.78 3.44 19.07
CA GLU A 32 -2.74 4.26 18.34
C GLU A 32 -2.90 3.73 16.91
N SER A 33 -4.12 3.46 16.45
CA SER A 33 -4.35 2.86 15.13
C SER A 33 -3.96 3.79 14.00
N ASP A 34 -4.15 5.09 14.20
CA ASP A 34 -3.90 6.12 13.18
C ASP A 34 -2.42 6.37 12.93
N LEU A 35 -1.54 5.92 13.84
CA LEU A 35 -0.09 6.08 13.74
C LEU A 35 0.63 4.81 13.24
N ARG A 36 -0.11 3.74 12.92
CA ARG A 36 0.49 2.50 12.42
C ARG A 36 0.92 2.68 10.97
N ASP A 37 2.14 2.23 10.67
CA ASP A 37 2.68 2.22 9.31
C ASP A 37 3.27 0.84 8.97
N THR A 38 3.56 0.60 7.70
CA THR A 38 4.16 -0.64 7.19
C THR A 38 5.35 -0.36 6.30
N GLU A 39 6.45 -1.04 6.58
CA GLU A 39 7.67 -0.98 5.78
C GLU A 39 7.80 -2.20 4.86
N ASN A 40 8.29 -1.97 3.64
CA ASN A 40 8.62 -3.04 2.70
C ASN A 40 10.10 -3.39 2.82
N VAL A 41 10.40 -4.49 3.51
CA VAL A 41 11.78 -4.97 3.71
C VAL A 41 12.14 -5.97 2.61
N PRO A 42 13.31 -5.83 1.94
CA PRO A 42 13.78 -6.83 0.99
C PRO A 42 13.86 -8.24 1.60
N LEU A 43 13.40 -9.26 0.88
CA LEU A 43 13.32 -10.64 1.40
C LEU A 43 14.67 -11.20 1.89
N ALA A 44 15.78 -10.77 1.27
CA ALA A 44 17.13 -11.21 1.64
C ALA A 44 17.72 -10.44 2.83
N GLU A 45 17.05 -9.40 3.32
CA GLU A 45 17.51 -8.55 4.40
C GLU A 45 16.86 -8.92 5.74
N ASN A 46 17.62 -8.76 6.83
CA ASN A 46 17.08 -8.95 8.17
C ASN A 46 16.22 -7.75 8.61
N ILE A 47 14.99 -8.02 9.06
CA ILE A 47 14.01 -7.00 9.48
C ILE A 47 14.58 -6.06 10.57
N TYR A 48 15.26 -6.60 11.58
CA TYR A 48 15.79 -5.80 12.68
C TYR A 48 16.90 -4.86 12.20
N THR A 49 17.78 -5.33 11.32
CA THR A 49 18.83 -4.50 10.71
C THR A 49 18.23 -3.36 9.87
N TYR A 50 17.20 -3.66 9.07
CA TYR A 50 16.48 -2.64 8.30
C TYR A 50 15.82 -1.62 9.23
N PHE A 51 15.10 -2.09 10.26
CA PHE A 51 14.41 -1.24 11.23
C PHE A 51 15.34 -0.24 11.93
N LEU A 52 16.52 -0.68 12.36
CA LEU A 52 17.51 0.20 12.99
C LEU A 52 18.09 1.24 12.03
N ARG A 53 18.15 0.93 10.73
CA ARG A 53 18.73 1.81 9.70
C ARG A 53 17.72 2.82 9.17
N GLU A 54 16.51 2.38 8.85
CA GLU A 54 15.52 3.17 8.09
C GLU A 54 14.35 3.69 8.93
N VAL A 55 14.04 3.07 10.08
CA VAL A 55 12.86 3.45 10.89
C VAL A 55 13.28 4.17 12.16
N LYS A 56 14.09 3.51 13.00
CA LYS A 56 14.46 4.00 14.34
C LYS A 56 15.09 5.42 14.35
N PRO A 57 15.94 5.81 13.37
CA PRO A 57 16.51 7.15 13.34
C PRO A 57 15.47 8.25 13.13
N HIS A 58 14.36 7.93 12.45
CA HIS A 58 13.30 8.87 12.11
C HIS A 58 12.19 8.88 13.15
N VAL A 59 11.84 7.70 13.70
CA VAL A 59 10.78 7.54 14.70
C VAL A 59 11.34 6.73 15.87
N LYS A 60 11.88 7.43 16.87
CA LYS A 60 12.54 6.80 18.04
C LYS A 60 11.58 5.91 18.85
N GLU A 61 10.32 6.30 18.90
CA GLU A 61 9.26 5.60 19.61
C GLU A 61 8.66 4.45 18.82
N ALA A 62 9.08 4.19 17.58
CA ALA A 62 8.60 3.05 16.82
C ALA A 62 9.12 1.73 17.42
N TRP A 63 8.30 0.68 17.27
CA TRP A 63 8.65 -0.71 17.55
C TRP A 63 8.06 -1.64 16.48
N ILE A 64 8.68 -2.80 16.34
CA ILE A 64 8.32 -3.83 15.36
C ILE A 64 7.17 -4.67 15.91
N ASN A 65 6.09 -4.79 15.14
CA ASN A 65 5.07 -5.81 15.36
C ASN A 65 5.37 -7.04 14.48
N LEU A 66 6.11 -8.01 15.05
CA LEU A 66 6.56 -9.18 14.31
C LEU A 66 5.39 -10.08 13.87
N ASP A 67 4.35 -10.21 14.69
CA ASP A 67 3.19 -11.07 14.41
C ASP A 67 2.33 -10.55 13.24
N ALA A 68 2.39 -9.25 12.98
CA ALA A 68 1.72 -8.62 11.84
C ALA A 68 2.53 -8.72 10.53
N THR A 69 3.78 -9.19 10.59
CA THR A 69 4.68 -9.26 9.42
C THR A 69 4.21 -10.33 8.44
N LYS A 70 4.22 -10.01 7.14
CA LYS A 70 3.85 -10.92 6.06
C LYS A 70 5.01 -11.08 5.07
N ILE A 71 5.25 -12.31 4.64
CA ILE A 71 6.25 -12.62 3.61
C ILE A 71 5.51 -12.80 2.28
N GLY A 72 5.96 -12.11 1.24
CA GLY A 72 5.34 -12.17 -0.08
C GLY A 72 6.22 -11.59 -1.17
N TYR A 73 5.68 -11.57 -2.38
CA TYR A 73 6.29 -10.97 -3.56
C TYR A 73 5.34 -9.95 -4.15
N GLU A 74 5.87 -8.82 -4.62
CA GLU A 74 5.12 -7.83 -5.38
C GLU A 74 5.35 -8.01 -6.88
N ILE A 75 4.26 -8.05 -7.65
CA ILE A 75 4.30 -8.07 -9.11
C ILE A 75 3.60 -6.81 -9.61
N SER A 76 4.37 -5.91 -10.23
CA SER A 76 3.77 -4.72 -10.87
C SER A 76 3.04 -5.12 -12.13
N PHE A 77 1.71 -5.18 -12.07
CA PHE A 77 0.91 -5.60 -13.21
C PHE A 77 1.06 -4.65 -14.41
N ASN A 78 1.11 -3.34 -14.15
CA ASN A 78 1.34 -2.35 -15.20
C ASN A 78 2.71 -2.52 -15.86
N LYS A 79 3.76 -2.88 -15.10
CA LYS A 79 5.09 -3.08 -15.71
C LYS A 79 5.12 -4.28 -16.66
N TYR A 80 4.51 -5.40 -16.27
CA TYR A 80 4.67 -6.67 -16.99
C TYR A 80 3.52 -7.02 -17.94
N PHE A 81 2.31 -6.53 -17.66
CA PHE A 81 1.10 -6.88 -18.40
C PHE A 81 0.45 -5.69 -19.10
N TYR A 82 0.99 -4.47 -18.97
CA TYR A 82 0.44 -3.34 -19.71
C TYR A 82 0.67 -3.55 -21.21
N ARG A 83 -0.44 -3.67 -21.92
CA ARG A 83 -0.47 -3.61 -23.38
C ARG A 83 -0.92 -2.22 -23.76
N HIS A 84 -0.03 -1.49 -24.45
CA HIS A 84 -0.38 -0.20 -24.99
C HIS A 84 -1.59 -0.35 -25.92
N LYS A 85 -2.72 0.24 -25.51
CA LYS A 85 -3.89 0.36 -26.37
C LYS A 85 -3.73 1.65 -27.17
N PRO A 86 -3.53 1.58 -28.49
CA PRO A 86 -3.46 2.80 -29.29
C PRO A 86 -4.77 3.58 -29.15
N LEU A 87 -4.65 4.90 -29.21
CA LEU A 87 -5.81 5.79 -29.25
C LEU A 87 -6.62 5.49 -30.53
N ARG A 88 -7.92 5.80 -30.49
CA ARG A 88 -8.76 5.78 -31.70
C ARG A 88 -8.16 6.71 -32.75
N SER A 89 -8.28 6.32 -34.02
CA SER A 89 -7.87 7.20 -35.13
C SER A 89 -8.74 8.46 -35.17
N LEU A 90 -8.20 9.54 -35.75
CA LEU A 90 -8.95 10.78 -35.91
C LEU A 90 -10.20 10.55 -36.76
N GLU A 91 -10.08 9.74 -37.81
CA GLU A 91 -11.16 9.39 -38.72
C GLU A 91 -12.31 8.68 -37.99
N GLN A 92 -11.99 7.73 -37.10
CA GLN A 92 -12.99 7.07 -36.26
C GLN A 92 -13.67 8.05 -35.31
N VAL A 93 -12.90 8.94 -34.69
CA VAL A 93 -13.46 9.95 -33.78
C VAL A 93 -14.40 10.90 -34.53
N SER A 94 -14.02 11.36 -35.71
CA SER A 94 -14.87 12.23 -36.54
C SER A 94 -16.14 11.54 -37.03
N ALA A 95 -16.05 10.25 -37.42
CA ALA A 95 -17.21 9.48 -37.83
C ALA A 95 -18.20 9.27 -36.67
N ASP A 96 -17.71 8.92 -35.47
CA ASP A 96 -18.54 8.78 -34.28
C ASP A 96 -19.24 10.10 -33.92
N ILE A 97 -18.56 11.25 -34.05
CA ILE A 97 -19.15 12.58 -33.79
C ILE A 97 -20.31 12.85 -34.75
N LEU A 98 -20.09 12.68 -36.06
CA LEU A 98 -21.12 12.93 -37.07
C LEU A 98 -22.34 12.00 -36.90
N GLN A 99 -22.10 10.74 -36.51
CA GLN A 99 -23.17 9.81 -36.20
C GLN A 99 -24.00 10.31 -35.00
N LEU A 100 -23.34 10.70 -33.90
CA LEU A 100 -24.01 11.22 -32.71
C LEU A 100 -24.78 12.52 -32.98
N GLU A 101 -24.27 13.39 -33.85
CA GLU A 101 -25.00 14.57 -34.33
C GLU A 101 -26.27 14.18 -35.08
N GLY A 102 -26.20 13.22 -36.01
CA GLY A 102 -27.37 12.73 -36.74
C GLY A 102 -28.42 12.06 -35.84
N GLU A 103 -27.98 11.27 -34.85
CA GLU A 103 -28.87 10.68 -33.84
C GLU A 103 -29.56 11.75 -33.00
N SER A 104 -28.83 12.79 -32.59
CA SER A 104 -29.36 13.91 -31.81
C SER A 104 -30.39 14.73 -32.61
N ASP A 105 -30.09 15.03 -33.87
CA ASP A 105 -31.02 15.72 -34.78
C ASP A 105 -32.30 14.90 -35.01
N GLY A 106 -32.16 13.58 -35.16
CA GLY A 106 -33.29 12.65 -35.26
C GLY A 106 -34.18 12.69 -34.02
N LEU A 107 -33.57 12.64 -32.83
CA LEU A 107 -34.27 12.71 -31.55
C LEU A 107 -35.01 14.04 -31.38
N ILE A 108 -34.39 15.15 -31.78
CA ILE A 108 -34.99 16.50 -31.72
C ILE A 108 -36.21 16.58 -32.65
N ARG A 109 -36.13 16.04 -33.86
CA ARG A 109 -37.26 16.01 -34.80
C ARG A 109 -38.45 15.21 -34.28
N GLU A 110 -38.17 14.07 -33.63
CA GLU A 110 -39.20 13.23 -33.00
C GLU A 110 -39.92 13.99 -31.87
N ILE A 111 -39.19 14.66 -30.99
CA ILE A 111 -39.76 15.47 -29.91
C ILE A 111 -40.61 16.64 -30.45
N LEU A 112 -40.18 17.26 -31.54
CA LEU A 112 -40.85 18.40 -32.15
C LEU A 112 -42.01 18.02 -33.09
N ASN A 113 -42.32 16.71 -33.25
CA ASN A 113 -43.30 16.19 -34.22
C ASN A 113 -43.06 16.71 -35.66
N LEU A 114 -41.80 16.91 -36.02
CA LEU A 114 -41.37 17.29 -37.37
C LEU A 114 -41.08 16.00 -38.16
N SER A 115 -42.12 15.20 -38.41
CA SER A 115 -42.08 14.02 -39.28
C SER A 115 -42.23 14.39 -40.75
#